data_AF-A0A9W9P688-F1
#
_entry.id   AF-A0A9W9P688-F1
#
_cell.length_a   1.000
_cell.length_b   1.000
_cell.length_c   1.000
_cell.angle_alpha   90.00
_cell.angle_beta   90.00
_cell.angle_gamma   90.00
#
_symmetry.space_group_name_H-M   'P 1'
#
loop_
_entity.id
_entity.type
_entity.pdbx_description
1 polymer ?
#
loop_
_entity_poly.entity_id
_entity_poly.type
_entity_poly.pdbx_seq_one_letter_code
_entity_poly.pdbx_strand_id
1 'polypeptide(L)'
;MGKAGRIACIFTPYILTIASLICIIIVGLGCTKASDSNLSDLYFVRIDLQNISSNGTKTVSEIKDFLNEHDIKTVTADEVSDVLKTLQDDSSLADFYSIGLWGYCEGSINDNGDYKTTKCSKPKTEFYFDPLSVWGLSDNDQIKNELPDDYNKIMKIYKAVSKWMFIAYLISFILGIVELIVGLFAICSRWGSCVTTLVAVTFFIFIAASSITATVLFSVVDGTAGNLLKAYGIEIDMGKNMLAATWLAVAFALIGAIFWTFSVCCCSGRSPYGHKDRRTRGITAEKAPYTYEPIGATGAQPYGSHHTSYPAPAAHGGEYPMTNTHQQHSAYEPFRHV
;
A
#
# COMPACT_ATOMS: atom_id res chain seq x y z
N MET A 1 12.82 -5.06 -24.75
CA MET A 1 12.39 -6.25 -23.99
C MET A 1 11.76 -7.28 -24.92
N GLY A 2 12.07 -8.56 -24.72
CA GLY A 2 11.31 -9.66 -25.35
C GLY A 2 9.88 -9.73 -24.79
N LYS A 3 8.98 -10.45 -25.46
CA LYS A 3 7.56 -10.59 -25.06
C LYS A 3 7.40 -11.07 -23.59
N ALA A 4 8.32 -11.91 -23.12
CA ALA A 4 8.35 -12.42 -21.75
C ALA A 4 8.62 -11.34 -20.68
N GLY A 5 9.51 -10.38 -20.95
CA GLY A 5 9.84 -9.31 -19.99
C GLY A 5 8.66 -8.38 -19.72
N ARG A 6 7.83 -8.11 -20.75
CA ARG A 6 6.63 -7.29 -20.62
C ARG A 6 5.54 -7.97 -19.79
N ILE A 7 5.39 -9.28 -19.98
CA ILE A 7 4.44 -10.10 -19.22
C ILE A 7 4.88 -10.11 -17.75
N ALA A 8 6.15 -10.40 -17.45
CA ALA A 8 6.64 -10.37 -16.07
C ALA A 8 6.42 -8.99 -15.40
N CYS A 9 6.77 -7.88 -16.06
CA CYS A 9 6.62 -6.54 -15.48
C CYS A 9 5.16 -6.10 -15.24
N ILE A 10 4.18 -6.75 -15.86
CA ILE A 10 2.75 -6.47 -15.63
C ILE A 10 2.16 -7.45 -14.64
N PHE A 11 2.44 -8.75 -14.77
CA PHE A 11 1.87 -9.77 -13.87
C PHE A 11 2.45 -9.69 -12.46
N THR A 12 3.72 -9.34 -12.29
CA THR A 12 4.35 -9.22 -10.97
C THR A 12 3.67 -8.19 -10.06
N PRO A 13 3.45 -6.92 -10.45
CA PRO A 13 2.76 -5.97 -9.59
C PRO A 13 1.30 -6.36 -9.31
N TYR A 14 0.64 -7.06 -10.24
CA TYR A 14 -0.68 -7.65 -10.00
C TYR A 14 -0.70 -8.69 -8.88
N ILE A 15 0.26 -9.60 -8.87
CA ILE A 15 0.36 -10.62 -7.81
C ILE A 15 0.70 -9.95 -6.47
N LEU A 16 1.59 -8.96 -6.48
CA LEU A 16 2.00 -8.24 -5.27
C LEU A 16 0.86 -7.40 -4.66
N THR A 17 0.06 -6.74 -5.48
CA THR A 17 -1.11 -5.98 -5.02
C THR A 17 -2.18 -6.90 -4.43
N ILE A 18 -2.42 -8.07 -5.04
CA ILE A 18 -3.31 -9.10 -4.47
C ILE A 18 -2.75 -9.59 -3.12
N ALA A 19 -1.47 -9.90 -3.03
CA ALA A 19 -0.83 -10.31 -1.78
C ALA A 19 -0.96 -9.23 -0.69
N SER A 20 -0.75 -7.96 -1.05
CA SER A 20 -0.94 -6.83 -0.14
C SER A 20 -2.38 -6.71 0.33
N LEU A 21 -3.37 -6.91 -0.55
CA LEU A 21 -4.79 -6.88 -0.18
C LEU A 21 -5.15 -8.02 0.78
N ILE A 22 -4.61 -9.22 0.57
CA ILE A 22 -4.80 -10.35 1.48
C ILE A 22 -4.25 -10.00 2.87
N CYS A 23 -3.06 -9.42 2.96
CA CYS A 23 -2.50 -8.97 4.23
C CYS A 23 -3.37 -7.90 4.91
N ILE A 24 -3.89 -6.92 4.16
CA ILE A 24 -4.81 -5.89 4.70
C ILE A 24 -6.11 -6.54 5.22
N ILE A 25 -6.64 -7.55 4.51
CA ILE A 25 -7.82 -8.29 4.95
C ILE A 25 -7.54 -9.05 6.25
N ILE A 26 -6.39 -9.72 6.37
CA ILE A 26 -5.98 -10.41 7.59
C ILE A 26 -5.93 -9.44 8.78
N VAL A 27 -5.34 -8.25 8.57
CA VAL A 27 -5.30 -7.18 9.59
C VAL A 27 -6.70 -6.69 9.95
N GLY A 28 -7.60 -6.60 8.97
CA GLY A 28 -8.99 -6.22 9.21
C GLY A 28 -9.83 -7.29 9.91
N LEU A 29 -9.51 -8.57 9.72
CA LEU A 29 -10.22 -9.69 10.35
C LEU A 29 -9.70 -10.01 11.76
N GLY A 30 -8.53 -9.50 12.15
CA GLY A 30 -7.98 -9.67 13.49
C GLY A 30 -8.95 -9.23 14.59
N CYS A 31 -9.10 -10.05 15.61
CA CYS A 31 -10.02 -9.87 16.74
C CYS A 31 -11.52 -9.70 16.34
N THR A 32 -11.99 -10.32 15.26
CA THR A 32 -13.42 -10.26 14.86
C THR A 32 -14.23 -11.49 15.26
N LYS A 33 -13.58 -12.63 15.49
CA LYS A 33 -14.24 -13.91 15.82
C LYS A 33 -13.51 -14.61 16.97
N ALA A 34 -14.29 -15.01 17.98
CA ALA A 34 -13.77 -15.74 19.13
C ALA A 34 -13.52 -17.24 18.84
N SER A 35 -14.21 -17.80 17.85
CA SER A 35 -14.18 -19.24 17.55
C SER A 35 -12.92 -19.69 16.80
N ASP A 36 -12.09 -18.77 16.31
CA ASP A 36 -10.90 -19.08 15.52
C ASP A 36 -9.66 -18.54 16.21
N SER A 37 -8.83 -19.45 16.72
CA SER A 37 -7.61 -19.14 17.48
C SER A 37 -6.60 -18.34 16.67
N ASN A 38 -6.60 -18.46 15.33
CA ASN A 38 -5.68 -17.69 14.50
C ASN A 38 -6.12 -16.23 14.41
N LEU A 39 -7.42 -15.96 14.39
CA LEU A 39 -7.95 -14.59 14.31
C LEU A 39 -7.92 -13.88 15.67
N SER A 40 -8.07 -14.61 16.78
CA SER A 40 -7.93 -14.04 18.11
C SER A 40 -6.48 -13.73 18.49
N ASP A 41 -5.51 -14.41 17.88
CA ASP A 41 -4.08 -14.12 18.04
C ASP A 41 -3.57 -13.00 17.12
N LEU A 42 -4.38 -12.56 16.17
CA LEU A 42 -4.15 -11.36 15.36
C LEU A 42 -4.69 -10.12 16.08
N TYR A 43 -3.90 -9.60 17.01
CA TYR A 43 -4.18 -8.39 17.77
C TYR A 43 -3.06 -7.36 17.62
N PHE A 44 -3.39 -6.12 17.90
CA PHE A 44 -2.41 -5.04 17.93
C PHE A 44 -1.80 -4.87 19.32
N VAL A 45 -2.67 -4.83 20.33
CA VAL A 45 -2.33 -4.74 21.76
C VAL A 45 -3.16 -5.77 22.51
N ARG A 46 -2.53 -6.51 23.41
CA ARG A 46 -3.21 -7.36 24.38
C ARG A 46 -2.92 -6.82 25.77
N ILE A 47 -3.97 -6.67 26.55
CA ILE A 47 -3.91 -6.24 27.95
C ILE A 47 -4.22 -7.47 28.79
N ASP A 48 -3.28 -7.86 29.64
CA ASP A 48 -3.39 -8.98 30.56
C ASP A 48 -3.69 -8.46 31.97
N LEU A 49 -4.78 -8.94 32.55
CA LEU A 49 -5.26 -8.63 33.88
C LEU A 49 -5.32 -9.89 34.76
N GLN A 50 -4.74 -11.02 34.33
CA GLN A 50 -4.75 -12.26 35.11
C GLN A 50 -4.20 -12.05 36.51
N ASN A 51 -3.17 -11.22 36.66
CA ASN A 51 -2.53 -10.94 37.94
C ASN A 51 -3.39 -10.06 38.88
N ILE A 52 -4.46 -9.43 38.36
CA ILE A 52 -5.48 -8.73 39.15
C ILE A 52 -6.65 -9.67 39.47
N SER A 53 -7.07 -10.45 38.47
CA SER A 53 -8.20 -11.38 38.55
C SER A 53 -7.93 -12.56 39.49
N SER A 54 -6.70 -13.10 39.50
CA SER A 54 -6.39 -14.40 40.12
C SER A 54 -5.44 -14.37 41.32
N ASN A 55 -4.54 -13.38 41.43
CA ASN A 55 -3.55 -13.32 42.51
C ASN A 55 -3.56 -11.97 43.21
N GLY A 56 -3.31 -12.00 44.51
CA GLY A 56 -3.32 -10.83 45.38
C GLY A 56 -2.46 -9.69 44.82
N THR A 57 -3.09 -8.53 44.78
CA THR A 57 -2.51 -7.23 44.47
C THR A 57 -1.13 -7.02 45.10
N LYS A 58 -0.18 -6.48 44.33
CA LYS A 58 1.13 -6.03 44.84
C LYS A 58 0.91 -5.16 46.08
N THR A 59 1.74 -5.36 47.10
CA THR A 59 1.63 -4.56 48.33
C THR A 59 1.91 -3.08 48.06
N VAL A 60 1.31 -2.18 48.84
CA VAL A 60 1.50 -0.72 48.71
C VAL A 60 2.98 -0.32 48.69
N SER A 61 3.82 -1.05 49.43
CA SER A 61 5.28 -0.90 49.41
C SER A 61 5.93 -1.24 48.08
N GLU A 62 5.53 -2.34 47.45
CA GLU A 62 6.05 -2.75 46.13
C GLU A 62 5.62 -1.76 45.05
N ILE A 63 4.38 -1.29 45.11
CA ILE A 63 3.87 -0.24 44.20
C ILE A 63 4.70 1.04 44.36
N LYS A 64 4.98 1.45 45.60
CA LYS A 64 5.77 2.64 45.89
C LYS A 64 7.20 2.54 45.38
N ASP A 65 7.85 1.38 45.53
CA ASP A 65 9.20 1.16 45.02
C ASP A 65 9.24 1.17 43.48
N PHE A 66 8.25 0.55 42.81
CA PHE A 66 8.10 0.60 41.35
C PHE A 66 7.86 2.03 40.82
N LEU A 67 7.02 2.82 41.50
CA LEU A 67 6.74 4.21 41.12
C LEU A 67 7.99 5.10 41.26
N ASN A 68 8.77 4.88 42.32
CA ASN A 68 10.02 5.61 42.57
C ASN A 68 11.12 5.23 41.56
N GLU A 69 11.22 3.95 41.18
CA GLU A 69 12.21 3.48 40.19
C GLU A 69 11.97 4.07 38.80
N HIS A 70 10.70 4.27 38.42
CA HIS A 70 10.31 4.84 37.13
C HIS A 70 10.05 6.36 37.14
N ASP A 71 10.37 7.06 38.24
CA ASP A 71 10.15 8.50 38.46
C ASP A 71 8.69 8.97 38.18
N ILE A 72 7.72 8.10 38.45
CA ILE A 72 6.30 8.39 38.24
C ILE A 72 5.76 9.11 39.48
N LYS A 73 5.62 10.44 39.37
CA LYS A 73 5.15 11.32 40.48
C LYS A 73 3.66 11.64 40.45
N THR A 74 2.95 11.16 39.42
CA THR A 74 1.58 11.57 39.11
C THR A 74 0.50 10.78 39.87
N VAL A 75 0.85 9.64 40.50
CA VAL A 75 -0.10 8.76 41.18
C VAL A 75 0.53 8.23 42.48
N THR A 76 -0.25 8.13 43.55
CA THR A 76 0.19 7.59 44.84
C THR A 76 -0.10 6.09 44.97
N ALA A 77 0.70 5.38 45.76
CA ALA A 77 0.55 3.93 45.94
C ALA A 77 -0.78 3.53 46.62
N ASP A 78 -1.37 4.42 47.41
CA ASP A 78 -2.65 4.20 48.08
C ASP A 78 -3.81 4.24 47.05
N GLU A 79 -3.81 5.24 46.15
CA GLU A 79 -4.77 5.35 45.02
C GLU A 79 -4.70 4.13 44.09
N VAL A 80 -3.49 3.67 43.79
CA VAL A 80 -3.28 2.44 42.99
C VAL A 80 -3.94 1.26 43.67
N SER A 81 -3.78 1.11 44.98
CA SER A 81 -4.31 -0.03 45.74
C SER A 81 -5.84 -0.05 45.81
N ASP A 82 -6.48 1.12 45.92
CA ASP A 82 -7.94 1.22 46.03
C ASP A 82 -8.63 1.00 44.68
N VAL A 83 -8.04 1.49 43.58
CA VAL A 83 -8.48 1.14 42.22
C VAL A 83 -8.36 -0.36 41.99
N LEU A 84 -7.28 -0.98 42.46
CA LEU A 84 -7.02 -2.40 42.24
C LEU A 84 -8.01 -3.31 42.99
N LYS A 85 -8.38 -2.95 44.23
CA LYS A 85 -9.46 -3.63 44.97
C LYS A 85 -10.81 -3.49 44.25
N THR A 86 -11.10 -2.30 43.74
CA THR A 86 -12.35 -2.03 43.00
C THR A 86 -12.43 -2.88 41.73
N LEU A 87 -11.31 -3.06 41.01
CA LEU A 87 -11.24 -3.92 39.82
C LEU A 87 -11.31 -5.41 40.16
N GLN A 88 -10.82 -5.82 41.33
CA GLN A 88 -10.84 -7.21 41.80
C GLN A 88 -12.23 -7.64 42.28
N ASP A 89 -12.99 -6.73 42.90
CA ASP A 89 -14.37 -7.00 43.35
C ASP A 89 -15.35 -7.14 42.18
N ASP A 90 -14.99 -6.63 41.00
CA ASP A 90 -15.81 -6.74 39.79
C ASP A 90 -15.59 -8.10 39.10
N SER A 91 -16.38 -9.09 39.53
CA SER A 91 -16.40 -10.46 38.95
C SER A 91 -16.71 -10.56 37.45
N SER A 92 -16.94 -9.43 36.76
CA SER A 92 -17.21 -9.36 35.33
C SER A 92 -15.96 -9.10 34.46
N LEU A 93 -14.80 -8.83 35.08
CA LEU A 93 -13.56 -8.54 34.37
C LEU A 93 -12.98 -9.80 33.72
N ALA A 94 -12.57 -9.72 32.45
CA ALA A 94 -11.87 -10.81 31.78
C ALA A 94 -10.37 -10.79 32.11
N ASP A 95 -9.73 -11.97 32.09
CA ASP A 95 -8.28 -12.07 32.34
C ASP A 95 -7.45 -11.39 31.25
N PHE A 96 -7.96 -11.29 30.03
CA PHE A 96 -7.28 -10.53 28.97
C PHE A 96 -8.24 -9.86 28.00
N TYR A 97 -7.77 -8.74 27.43
CA TYR A 97 -8.42 -8.03 26.33
C TYR A 97 -7.46 -7.87 25.16
N SER A 98 -7.79 -8.46 24.01
CA SER A 98 -7.05 -8.31 22.75
C SER A 98 -7.74 -7.28 21.86
N ILE A 99 -7.02 -6.22 21.50
CA ILE A 99 -7.54 -5.09 20.73
C ILE A 99 -7.11 -5.22 19.27
N GLY A 100 -8.09 -5.23 18.36
CA GLY A 100 -7.89 -5.24 16.92
C GLY A 100 -8.29 -3.92 16.26
N LEU A 101 -8.34 -3.90 14.93
CA LEU A 101 -8.66 -2.69 14.15
C LEU A 101 -10.14 -2.26 14.28
N TRP A 102 -11.06 -3.21 14.41
CA TRP A 102 -12.52 -2.98 14.36
C TRP A 102 -13.23 -3.23 15.69
N GLY A 103 -12.51 -3.74 16.68
CA GLY A 103 -13.10 -4.17 17.93
C GLY A 103 -12.07 -4.79 18.86
N TYR A 104 -12.56 -5.46 19.89
CA TYR A 104 -11.77 -6.16 20.88
C TYR A 104 -12.36 -7.53 21.17
N CYS A 105 -11.53 -8.44 21.66
CA CYS A 105 -11.92 -9.73 22.17
C CYS A 105 -11.48 -9.88 23.62
N GLU A 106 -12.29 -10.56 24.41
CA GLU A 106 -12.06 -10.84 25.82
C GLU A 106 -12.04 -12.35 26.07
N GLY A 107 -11.30 -12.78 27.07
CA GLY A 107 -11.15 -14.20 27.37
C GLY A 107 -10.48 -14.48 28.71
N SER A 108 -10.31 -15.77 28.98
CA SER A 108 -9.65 -16.27 30.18
C SER A 108 -8.31 -16.91 29.84
N ILE A 109 -7.36 -16.86 30.77
CA ILE A 109 -6.08 -17.55 30.63
C ILE A 109 -6.17 -18.85 31.42
N ASN A 110 -5.96 -19.98 30.75
CA ASN A 110 -5.95 -21.28 31.43
C ASN A 110 -4.67 -21.46 32.25
N ASP A 111 -4.65 -22.40 33.20
CA ASP A 111 -3.49 -22.71 34.05
C ASP A 111 -2.21 -23.08 33.27
N ASN A 112 -2.34 -23.46 32.00
CA ASN A 112 -1.22 -23.77 31.10
C ASN A 112 -0.61 -22.52 30.42
N GLY A 113 -1.15 -21.32 30.66
CA GLY A 113 -0.76 -20.08 29.98
C GLY A 113 -1.39 -19.86 28.60
N ASP A 114 -2.39 -20.68 28.23
CA ASP A 114 -3.07 -20.57 26.94
C ASP A 114 -4.20 -19.53 26.98
N TYR A 115 -4.18 -18.59 26.04
CA TYR A 115 -5.21 -17.57 25.86
C TYR A 115 -6.46 -18.15 25.20
N LYS A 116 -7.56 -18.25 25.96
CA LYS A 116 -8.85 -18.71 25.43
C LYS A 116 -9.80 -17.54 25.26
N THR A 117 -10.04 -17.14 24.02
CA THR A 117 -11.01 -16.09 23.71
C THR A 117 -12.44 -16.59 23.90
N THR A 118 -13.19 -15.91 24.77
CA THR A 118 -14.57 -16.28 25.11
C THR A 118 -15.57 -15.50 24.26
N LYS A 119 -15.32 -14.20 24.07
CA LYS A 119 -16.25 -13.31 23.37
C LYS A 119 -15.49 -12.22 22.63
N CYS A 120 -16.03 -11.82 21.48
CA CYS A 120 -15.54 -10.66 20.75
C CYS A 120 -16.66 -9.64 20.60
N SER A 121 -16.28 -8.37 20.67
CA SER A 121 -17.16 -7.25 20.40
C SER A 121 -17.57 -7.22 18.93
N LYS A 122 -18.74 -6.63 18.65
CA LYS A 122 -19.21 -6.46 17.27
C LYS A 122 -18.32 -5.43 16.56
N PRO A 123 -17.83 -5.71 15.34
CA PRO A 123 -17.02 -4.77 14.57
C PRO A 123 -17.72 -3.42 14.45
N LYS A 124 -17.07 -2.35 14.88
CA LYS A 124 -17.59 -0.98 14.84
C LYS A 124 -16.68 -0.12 13.95
N THR A 125 -17.27 0.73 13.13
CA THR A 125 -16.51 1.75 12.40
C THR A 125 -15.93 2.75 13.38
N GLU A 126 -14.73 3.26 13.12
CA GLU A 126 -14.07 4.23 14.01
C GLU A 126 -13.92 3.73 15.45
N PHE A 127 -13.64 2.43 15.60
CA PHE A 127 -13.44 1.82 16.90
C PHE A 127 -12.25 2.46 17.63
N TYR A 128 -12.44 2.70 18.92
CA TYR A 128 -11.39 3.03 19.87
C TYR A 128 -11.71 2.27 21.16
N PHE A 129 -10.67 1.78 21.82
CA PHE A 129 -10.81 1.10 23.10
C PHE A 129 -10.92 2.14 24.23
N ASP A 130 -12.02 2.09 24.97
CA ASP A 130 -12.25 2.95 26.14
C ASP A 130 -12.37 2.07 27.40
N PRO A 131 -11.31 1.97 28.23
CA PRO A 131 -11.25 1.05 29.35
C PRO A 131 -12.38 1.28 30.36
N LEU A 132 -12.79 2.52 30.60
CA LEU A 132 -13.89 2.85 31.52
C LEU A 132 -15.23 2.27 31.08
N SER A 133 -15.46 2.21 29.77
CA SER A 133 -16.69 1.66 29.19
C SER A 133 -16.67 0.13 29.11
N VAL A 134 -15.50 -0.44 28.86
CA VAL A 134 -15.31 -1.88 28.71
C VAL A 134 -15.35 -2.58 30.07
N TRP A 135 -14.82 -1.93 31.10
CA TRP A 135 -14.79 -2.46 32.46
C TRP A 135 -16.01 -2.05 33.30
N GLY A 136 -17.00 -1.34 32.74
CA GLY A 136 -18.23 -0.98 33.45
C GLY A 136 -18.11 0.16 34.47
N LEU A 137 -16.95 0.78 34.63
CA LEU A 137 -16.73 1.91 35.55
C LEU A 137 -17.24 3.26 35.01
N SER A 138 -18.00 3.27 33.92
CA SER A 138 -18.53 4.49 33.32
C SER A 138 -19.54 5.24 34.20
N ASP A 139 -20.16 4.58 35.17
CA ASP A 139 -21.20 5.18 36.02
C ASP A 139 -20.65 5.71 37.36
N ASN A 140 -19.37 5.48 37.66
CA ASN A 140 -18.74 5.93 38.91
C ASN A 140 -18.20 7.36 38.75
N ASP A 141 -19.00 8.35 39.13
CA ASP A 141 -18.63 9.78 39.08
C ASP A 141 -17.40 10.11 39.95
N GLN A 142 -17.10 9.31 40.97
CA GLN A 142 -15.88 9.47 41.79
C GLN A 142 -14.60 9.27 40.97
N ILE A 143 -14.56 8.23 40.13
CA ILE A 143 -13.39 7.92 39.30
C ILE A 143 -13.22 8.95 38.18
N LYS A 144 -14.32 9.46 37.62
CA LYS A 144 -14.29 10.52 36.60
C LYS A 144 -13.77 11.86 37.13
N ASN A 145 -14.05 12.18 38.40
CA ASN A 145 -13.62 13.42 39.04
C ASN A 145 -12.19 13.36 39.59
N GLU A 146 -11.69 12.16 39.90
CA GLU A 146 -10.30 11.93 40.32
C GLU A 146 -9.34 11.70 39.15
N LEU A 147 -9.87 11.45 37.95
CA LEU A 147 -9.05 11.32 36.74
C LEU A 147 -8.41 12.66 36.37
N PRO A 148 -7.07 12.73 36.22
CA PRO A 148 -6.40 13.96 35.83
C PRO A 148 -6.95 14.50 34.49
N ASP A 149 -6.99 15.82 34.32
CA ASP A 149 -7.39 16.45 33.04
C ASP A 149 -6.57 15.92 31.84
N ASP A 150 -5.35 15.45 32.11
CA ASP A 150 -4.47 14.80 31.13
C ASP A 150 -5.06 13.50 30.55
N TYR A 151 -5.84 12.73 31.31
CA TYR A 151 -6.50 11.52 30.81
C TYR A 151 -7.45 11.84 29.65
N ASN A 152 -8.33 12.83 29.84
CA ASN A 152 -9.31 13.22 28.83
C ASN A 152 -8.62 13.73 27.55
N LYS A 153 -7.49 14.41 27.71
CA LYS A 153 -6.67 14.90 26.60
C LYS A 153 -6.01 13.75 25.84
N ILE A 154 -5.39 12.81 26.55
CA ILE A 154 -4.77 11.62 25.97
C ILE A 154 -5.82 10.77 25.25
N MET A 155 -6.99 10.54 25.87
CA MET A 155 -8.07 9.76 25.29
C MET A 155 -8.64 10.43 24.02
N LYS A 156 -8.73 11.76 24.00
CA LYS A 156 -9.14 12.50 22.79
C LYS A 156 -8.13 12.35 21.65
N ILE A 157 -6.83 12.41 21.96
CA ILE A 157 -5.75 12.18 20.98
C ILE A 157 -5.80 10.74 20.48
N TYR A 158 -5.87 9.76 21.39
CA TYR A 158 -5.96 8.34 21.08
C TYR A 158 -7.15 8.03 20.16
N LYS A 159 -8.33 8.59 20.48
CA LYS A 159 -9.54 8.47 19.65
C LYS A 159 -9.34 9.07 18.26
N ALA A 160 -8.69 10.24 18.15
CA ALA A 160 -8.40 10.86 16.86
C ALA A 160 -7.41 10.01 16.03
N VAL A 161 -6.36 9.48 16.66
CA VAL A 161 -5.35 8.63 16.01
C VAL A 161 -5.98 7.31 15.55
N SER A 162 -6.76 6.64 16.40
CA SER A 162 -7.44 5.38 16.07
C SER A 162 -8.43 5.56 14.91
N LYS A 163 -9.21 6.64 14.92
CA LYS A 163 -10.10 7.01 13.80
C LYS A 163 -9.34 7.22 12.50
N TRP A 164 -8.23 7.96 12.56
CA TRP A 164 -7.43 8.22 11.37
C TRP A 164 -6.80 6.94 10.82
N MET A 165 -6.24 6.08 11.69
CA MET A 165 -5.70 4.78 11.33
C MET A 165 -6.74 3.90 10.64
N PHE A 166 -7.96 3.84 11.19
CA PHE A 166 -9.08 3.12 10.60
C PHE A 166 -9.40 3.61 9.18
N ILE A 167 -9.55 4.93 9.01
CA ILE A 167 -9.86 5.55 7.71
C ILE A 167 -8.72 5.28 6.71
N ALA A 168 -7.46 5.37 7.14
CA ALA A 168 -6.30 5.13 6.29
C ALA A 168 -6.24 3.68 5.78
N TYR A 169 -6.52 2.68 6.62
CA TYR A 169 -6.60 1.27 6.18
C TYR A 169 -7.76 1.04 5.20
N LEU A 170 -8.93 1.65 5.44
CA LEU A 170 -10.08 1.54 4.56
C LEU A 170 -9.82 2.16 3.18
N ILE A 171 -9.24 3.36 3.14
CA ILE A 171 -8.85 4.02 1.89
C ILE A 171 -7.80 3.19 1.16
N SER A 172 -6.81 2.65 1.87
CA SER A 172 -5.81 1.76 1.28
C SER A 172 -6.46 0.55 0.63
N PHE A 173 -7.40 -0.12 1.33
CA PHE A 173 -8.11 -1.26 0.79
C PHE A 173 -8.87 -0.93 -0.51
N ILE A 174 -9.60 0.19 -0.53
CA ILE A 174 -10.32 0.64 -1.72
C ILE A 174 -9.35 0.99 -2.86
N LEU A 175 -8.27 1.72 -2.56
CA LEU A 175 -7.25 2.07 -3.55
C LEU A 175 -6.59 0.83 -4.15
N GLY A 176 -6.32 -0.22 -3.38
CA GLY A 176 -5.78 -1.47 -3.90
C GLY A 176 -6.75 -2.18 -4.85
N ILE A 177 -8.07 -2.16 -4.59
CA ILE A 177 -9.08 -2.70 -5.51
C ILE A 177 -9.12 -1.85 -6.80
N VAL A 178 -9.11 -0.52 -6.67
CA VAL A 178 -9.08 0.39 -7.81
C VAL A 178 -7.81 0.18 -8.62
N GLU A 179 -6.66 -0.03 -7.98
CA GLU A 179 -5.39 -0.33 -8.64
C GLU A 179 -5.50 -1.60 -9.49
N LEU A 180 -6.14 -2.67 -8.99
CA LEU A 180 -6.37 -3.89 -9.77
C LEU A 180 -7.24 -3.65 -11.01
N ILE A 181 -8.29 -2.83 -10.89
CA ILE A 181 -9.19 -2.52 -12.00
C ILE A 181 -8.48 -1.62 -13.03
N VAL A 182 -7.84 -0.54 -12.58
CA VAL A 182 -7.17 0.44 -13.44
C VAL A 182 -5.94 -0.17 -14.11
N GLY A 183 -5.24 -1.08 -13.44
CA GLY A 183 -4.13 -1.84 -14.01
C GLY A 183 -4.51 -2.63 -15.27
N LEU A 184 -5.79 -2.99 -15.46
CA LEU A 184 -6.21 -3.78 -16.63
C LEU A 184 -6.15 -2.88 -17.86
N PHE A 185 -6.50 -1.62 -17.67
CA PHE A 185 -6.40 -0.58 -18.68
C PHE A 185 -4.96 -0.13 -18.95
N ALA A 186 -4.02 -0.37 -18.03
CA ALA A 186 -2.58 -0.12 -18.24
C ALA A 186 -1.98 -0.98 -19.36
N ILE A 187 -2.54 -2.16 -19.61
CA ILE A 187 -2.09 -3.07 -20.67
C ILE A 187 -2.39 -2.49 -22.06
N CYS A 188 -3.49 -1.76 -22.18
CA CYS A 188 -4.03 -1.29 -23.46
C CYS A 188 -3.57 0.12 -23.84
N SER A 189 -3.12 0.95 -22.88
CA SER A 189 -2.78 2.35 -23.12
C SER A 189 -1.60 2.85 -22.30
N ARG A 190 -0.74 3.67 -22.93
CA ARG A 190 0.38 4.36 -22.26
C ARG A 190 -0.10 5.35 -21.20
N TRP A 191 -1.28 5.96 -21.41
CA TRP A 191 -1.92 6.81 -20.40
C TRP A 191 -2.47 6.00 -19.23
N GLY A 192 -3.03 4.81 -19.49
CA GLY A 192 -3.51 3.90 -18.44
C GLY A 192 -2.39 3.45 -17.50
N SER A 193 -1.19 3.21 -18.05
CA SER A 193 -0.01 2.85 -17.26
C SER A 193 0.46 4.00 -16.34
N CYS A 194 0.42 5.24 -16.81
CA CYS A 194 0.72 6.43 -15.99
C CYS A 194 -0.30 6.61 -14.84
N VAL A 195 -1.60 6.48 -15.14
CA VAL A 195 -2.64 6.59 -14.11
C VAL A 195 -2.49 5.47 -13.06
N THR A 196 -2.21 4.24 -13.49
CA THR A 196 -1.99 3.11 -12.57
C THR A 196 -0.80 3.36 -11.65
N THR A 197 0.31 3.92 -12.14
CA THR A 197 1.44 4.27 -11.26
C THR A 197 1.07 5.30 -10.20
N LEU A 198 0.24 6.29 -10.54
CA LEU A 198 -0.20 7.27 -9.54
C LEU A 198 -1.08 6.62 -8.47
N VAL A 199 -2.00 5.74 -8.87
CA VAL A 199 -2.86 4.99 -7.94
C VAL A 199 -2.03 4.04 -7.07
N ALA A 200 -1.02 3.35 -7.62
CA ALA A 200 -0.15 2.45 -6.87
C ALA A 200 0.70 3.21 -5.83
N VAL A 201 1.22 4.39 -6.19
CA VAL A 201 1.98 5.23 -5.26
C VAL A 201 1.08 5.78 -4.15
N THR A 202 -0.15 6.22 -4.46
CA THR A 202 -1.07 6.67 -3.42
C THR A 202 -1.49 5.52 -2.51
N PHE A 203 -1.78 4.33 -3.06
CA PHE A 203 -2.03 3.12 -2.28
C PHE A 203 -0.88 2.83 -1.30
N PHE A 204 0.36 2.83 -1.80
CA PHE A 204 1.57 2.63 -0.98
C PHE A 204 1.68 3.68 0.15
N ILE A 205 1.46 4.96 -0.14
CA ILE A 205 1.56 6.02 0.86
C ILE A 205 0.52 5.81 1.97
N PHE A 206 -0.73 5.50 1.63
CA PHE A 206 -1.77 5.30 2.64
C PHE A 206 -1.53 4.06 3.50
N ILE A 207 -1.09 2.93 2.92
CA ILE A 207 -0.81 1.70 3.69
C ILE A 207 0.45 1.85 4.57
N ALA A 208 1.46 2.58 4.09
CA ALA A 208 2.64 2.90 4.88
C ALA A 208 2.28 3.84 6.04
N ALA A 209 1.49 4.88 5.78
CA ALA A 209 1.08 5.84 6.79
C ALA A 209 0.20 5.19 7.87
N SER A 210 -0.73 4.30 7.50
CA SER A 210 -1.53 3.54 8.47
C SER A 210 -0.69 2.60 9.33
N SER A 211 0.30 1.93 8.74
CA SER A 211 1.22 1.02 9.45
C SER A 211 2.16 1.77 10.41
N ILE A 212 2.65 2.95 10.00
CA ILE A 212 3.46 3.82 10.86
C ILE A 212 2.61 4.30 12.04
N THR A 213 1.40 4.79 11.79
CA THR A 213 0.52 5.26 12.88
C THR A 213 0.19 4.16 13.86
N ALA A 214 -0.08 2.94 13.38
CA ALA A 214 -0.26 1.77 14.23
C ALA A 214 0.98 1.56 15.11
N THR A 215 2.17 1.50 14.50
CA THR A 215 3.44 1.27 15.22
C THR A 215 3.72 2.36 16.27
N VAL A 216 3.47 3.63 15.94
CA VAL A 216 3.63 4.76 16.87
C VAL A 216 2.66 4.64 18.03
N LEU A 217 1.38 4.33 17.75
CA LEU A 217 0.37 4.15 18.79
C LEU A 217 0.79 3.07 19.78
N PHE A 218 1.31 1.95 19.30
CA PHE A 218 1.78 0.86 20.17
C PHE A 218 3.02 1.22 20.95
N SER A 219 3.98 1.90 20.32
CA SER A 219 5.22 2.31 20.99
C SER A 219 4.94 3.29 22.13
N VAL A 220 3.97 4.20 21.93
CA VAL A 220 3.54 5.13 22.98
C VAL A 220 2.81 4.38 24.09
N VAL A 221 1.87 3.49 23.76
CA VAL A 221 1.11 2.72 24.77
C VAL A 221 2.05 1.88 25.64
N ASP A 222 2.97 1.14 25.04
CA ASP A 222 3.92 0.31 25.79
C ASP A 222 4.89 1.17 26.63
N GLY A 223 5.40 2.27 26.07
CA GLY A 223 6.35 3.14 26.78
C GLY A 223 5.75 3.96 27.92
N THR A 224 4.54 4.52 27.73
CA THR A 224 3.93 5.40 28.73
C THR A 224 2.98 4.66 29.67
N ALA A 225 2.15 3.76 29.12
CA ALA A 225 1.17 3.04 29.91
C ALA A 225 1.76 1.75 30.48
N GLY A 226 2.64 1.05 29.75
CA GLY A 226 3.20 -0.24 30.20
C GLY A 226 3.93 -0.16 31.54
N ASN A 227 4.75 0.87 31.76
CA ASN A 227 5.48 1.03 33.04
C ASN A 227 4.53 1.34 34.21
N LEU A 228 3.53 2.20 33.99
CA LEU A 228 2.52 2.50 34.99
C LEU A 228 1.66 1.26 35.28
N LEU A 229 1.18 0.59 34.24
CA LEU A 229 0.30 -0.57 34.32
C LEU A 229 0.97 -1.79 34.96
N LYS A 230 2.29 -1.96 34.79
CA LYS A 230 3.08 -2.95 35.54
C LYS A 230 3.04 -2.72 37.04
N ALA A 231 2.90 -1.47 37.51
CA ALA A 231 2.69 -1.18 38.93
C ALA A 231 1.31 -1.67 39.40
N TYR A 232 0.30 -1.60 38.54
CA TYR A 232 -1.03 -2.19 38.76
C TYR A 232 -1.07 -3.71 38.52
N GLY A 233 0.03 -4.35 38.09
CA GLY A 233 0.03 -5.77 37.75
C GLY A 233 -0.65 -6.09 36.41
N ILE A 234 -0.92 -5.08 35.58
CA ILE A 234 -1.43 -5.23 34.23
C ILE A 234 -0.25 -5.32 33.28
N GLU A 235 -0.17 -6.41 32.52
CA GLU A 235 0.86 -6.56 31.48
C GLU A 235 0.28 -6.21 30.12
N ILE A 236 1.03 -5.45 29.33
CA ILE A 236 0.68 -5.16 27.94
C ILE A 236 1.61 -5.97 27.05
N ASP A 237 1.04 -6.82 26.20
CA ASP A 237 1.76 -7.56 25.17
C ASP A 237 1.42 -7.02 23.77
N MET A 238 2.43 -7.01 22.91
CA MET A 238 2.37 -6.49 21.55
C MET A 238 2.22 -7.63 20.54
N GLY A 239 1.20 -7.54 19.69
CA GLY A 239 0.93 -8.55 18.68
C GLY A 239 1.89 -8.47 17.50
N LYS A 240 3.00 -9.21 17.61
CA LYS A 240 4.05 -9.31 16.57
C LYS A 240 3.49 -9.83 15.24
N ASN A 241 2.55 -10.77 15.29
CA ASN A 241 1.93 -11.39 14.12
C ASN A 241 1.14 -10.35 13.29
N MET A 242 0.38 -9.48 13.96
CA MET A 242 -0.38 -8.42 13.30
C MET A 242 0.55 -7.40 12.63
N LEU A 243 1.61 -7.00 13.33
CA LEU A 243 2.58 -6.05 12.79
C LEU A 243 3.39 -6.63 11.65
N ALA A 244 3.74 -7.91 11.72
CA ALA A 244 4.35 -8.60 10.59
C ALA A 244 3.42 -8.56 9.36
N ALA A 245 2.11 -8.80 9.54
CA ALA A 245 1.15 -8.73 8.45
C ALA A 245 1.01 -7.31 7.86
N THR A 246 0.96 -6.27 8.70
CA THR A 246 0.89 -4.87 8.22
C THR A 246 2.14 -4.48 7.44
N TRP A 247 3.33 -4.80 7.97
CA TRP A 247 4.59 -4.44 7.31
C TRP A 247 4.86 -5.28 6.05
N LEU A 248 4.39 -6.54 6.00
CA LEU A 248 4.37 -7.32 4.77
C LEU A 248 3.47 -6.70 3.70
N ALA A 249 2.29 -6.18 4.08
CA ALA A 249 1.44 -5.44 3.15
C ALA A 249 2.18 -4.21 2.58
N VAL A 250 2.84 -3.43 3.44
CA VAL A 250 3.65 -2.27 3.01
C VAL A 250 4.78 -2.69 2.06
N ALA A 251 5.48 -3.79 2.36
CA ALA A 251 6.55 -4.29 1.51
C ALA A 251 6.04 -4.72 0.13
N PHE A 252 4.93 -5.46 0.07
CA PHE A 252 4.33 -5.86 -1.21
C PHE A 252 3.81 -4.67 -2.01
N ALA A 253 3.19 -3.68 -1.35
CA ALA A 253 2.75 -2.44 -1.98
C ALA A 253 3.93 -1.60 -2.52
N LEU A 254 5.03 -1.51 -1.77
CA LEU A 254 6.26 -0.81 -2.19
C LEU A 254 6.86 -1.46 -3.44
N ILE A 255 7.03 -2.78 -3.41
CA ILE A 255 7.59 -3.52 -4.54
C ILE A 255 6.63 -3.38 -5.73
N GLY A 256 5.32 -3.53 -5.52
CA GLY A 256 4.30 -3.31 -6.55
C GLY A 256 4.40 -1.92 -7.21
N ALA A 257 4.48 -0.85 -6.42
CA ALA A 257 4.64 0.51 -6.91
C ALA A 257 5.94 0.71 -7.72
N ILE A 258 7.05 0.10 -7.27
CA ILE A 258 8.32 0.11 -8.01
C ILE A 258 8.16 -0.61 -9.36
N PHE A 259 7.53 -1.78 -9.42
CA PHE A 259 7.30 -2.49 -10.68
C PHE A 259 6.38 -1.71 -11.62
N TRP A 260 5.34 -1.07 -11.10
CA TRP A 260 4.49 -0.18 -11.89
C TRP A 260 5.28 0.99 -12.47
N THR A 261 6.14 1.65 -11.70
CA THR A 261 6.97 2.76 -12.20
C THR A 261 7.98 2.31 -13.26
N PHE A 262 8.63 1.15 -13.07
CA PHE A 262 9.48 0.55 -14.10
C PHE A 262 8.71 0.17 -15.37
N SER A 263 7.43 -0.20 -15.25
CA SER A 263 6.61 -0.51 -16.41
C SER A 263 6.41 0.72 -17.33
N VAL A 264 6.22 1.91 -16.74
CA VAL A 264 6.06 3.18 -17.46
C VAL A 264 7.38 3.63 -18.08
N CYS A 265 8.48 3.59 -17.31
CA CYS A 265 9.78 4.14 -17.72
C CYS A 265 10.58 3.22 -18.65
N CYS A 266 10.57 1.91 -18.41
CA CYS A 266 11.48 0.95 -19.05
C CYS A 266 10.77 -0.11 -19.92
N CYS A 267 9.46 -0.29 -19.75
CA CYS A 267 8.68 -1.33 -20.46
C CYS A 267 7.60 -0.78 -21.41
N SER A 268 7.54 0.55 -21.60
CA SER A 268 6.66 1.14 -22.61
C SER A 268 7.10 0.68 -24.00
N GLY A 269 6.15 0.15 -24.77
CA GLY A 269 6.42 -0.53 -26.03
C GLY A 269 7.15 0.38 -27.02
N ARG A 270 8.10 -0.23 -27.74
CA ARG A 270 8.72 0.16 -29.01
C ARG A 270 8.05 1.40 -29.64
N SER A 271 8.80 2.48 -29.84
CA SER A 271 8.41 3.53 -30.79
C SER A 271 7.97 2.86 -32.10
N PRO A 272 6.86 3.28 -32.73
CA PRO A 272 6.50 2.80 -34.07
C PRO A 272 7.64 3.00 -35.10
N TYR A 273 8.56 3.91 -34.78
CA TYR A 273 9.78 4.21 -35.53
C TYR A 273 10.95 3.44 -34.92
N GLY A 274 11.19 2.22 -35.37
CA GLY A 274 12.26 1.38 -34.80
C GLY A 274 12.42 0.02 -35.45
N HIS A 275 12.76 0.04 -36.75
CA HIS A 275 13.48 -0.96 -37.55
C HIS A 275 13.04 -2.44 -37.62
N LYS A 276 13.07 -2.90 -38.90
CA LYS A 276 13.40 -4.25 -39.39
C LYS A 276 12.24 -5.15 -39.82
N ASP A 277 11.27 -4.60 -40.55
CA ASP A 277 10.56 -5.38 -41.58
C ASP A 277 10.92 -4.85 -42.96
N ARG A 278 11.79 -5.60 -43.63
CA ARG A 278 12.19 -5.43 -45.04
C ARG A 278 11.10 -6.02 -45.94
N ARG A 279 9.83 -5.76 -45.63
CA ARG A 279 8.68 -6.09 -46.48
C ARG A 279 7.96 -4.80 -46.79
N THR A 280 8.06 -4.44 -48.06
CA THR A 280 7.45 -3.32 -48.77
C THR A 280 5.99 -3.15 -48.36
N ARG A 281 5.74 -2.42 -47.27
CA ARG A 281 4.41 -1.92 -46.94
C ARG A 281 4.34 -0.53 -47.52
N GLY A 282 3.44 -0.36 -48.49
CA GLY A 282 3.21 0.91 -49.17
C GLY A 282 3.15 2.05 -48.17
N ILE A 283 3.98 3.05 -48.43
CA ILE A 283 4.08 4.27 -47.64
C ILE A 283 2.72 4.97 -47.81
N THR A 284 1.86 4.95 -46.80
CA THR A 284 0.73 5.89 -46.73
C THR A 284 1.33 7.24 -46.39
N ALA A 285 1.70 7.98 -47.43
CA ALA A 285 2.13 9.37 -47.33
C ALA A 285 0.93 10.22 -46.93
N GLU A 286 0.64 10.37 -45.63
CA GLU A 286 -0.38 11.33 -45.19
C GLU A 286 0.13 12.77 -45.31
N LYS A 287 1.44 13.03 -45.38
CA LYS A 287 1.99 14.36 -45.69
C LYS A 287 3.33 14.25 -46.44
N ALA A 288 3.29 14.06 -47.75
CA ALA A 288 4.41 14.43 -48.60
C ALA A 288 4.29 15.92 -48.95
N PRO A 289 5.32 16.75 -48.77
CA PRO A 289 5.36 18.04 -49.44
C PRO A 289 5.53 17.75 -50.94
N TYR A 290 4.56 18.20 -51.73
CA TYR A 290 4.53 18.26 -53.19
C TYR A 290 5.73 17.61 -53.91
N THR A 291 5.66 16.31 -54.15
CA THR A 291 6.47 15.69 -55.20
C THR A 291 5.80 16.03 -56.53
N TYR A 292 6.34 17.03 -57.21
CA TYR A 292 5.95 17.35 -58.59
C TYR A 292 6.50 16.25 -59.49
N GLU A 293 5.64 15.36 -60.00
CA GLU A 293 6.01 14.52 -61.13
C GLU A 293 6.10 15.42 -62.37
N PRO A 294 7.26 15.48 -63.06
CA PRO A 294 7.32 16.18 -64.33
C PRO A 294 6.42 15.46 -65.33
N ILE A 295 5.37 16.16 -65.75
CA ILE A 295 4.53 15.76 -66.88
C ILE A 295 5.43 15.89 -68.12
N GLY A 296 6.10 14.79 -68.49
CA GLY A 296 6.74 14.69 -69.79
C GLY A 296 5.71 14.99 -70.88
N ALA A 297 6.07 15.90 -71.78
CA ALA A 297 5.21 16.36 -72.86
C ALA A 297 5.05 15.28 -73.93
N THR A 298 4.26 14.25 -73.65
CA THR A 298 3.48 13.43 -74.60
C THR A 298 2.58 12.50 -73.79
N GLY A 299 1.31 12.85 -73.69
CA GLY A 299 0.32 12.01 -73.02
C GLY A 299 0.00 10.74 -73.81
N ALA A 300 -0.07 9.61 -73.11
CA ALA A 300 -0.94 8.47 -73.43
C ALA A 300 -0.93 7.48 -72.24
N GLN A 301 -2.01 7.43 -71.47
CA GLN A 301 -2.45 6.23 -70.74
C GLN A 301 -3.32 5.41 -71.73
N PRO A 302 -3.71 4.12 -71.52
CA PRO A 302 -3.61 3.29 -70.31
C PRO A 302 -3.34 1.77 -70.57
N TYR A 303 -3.32 0.98 -69.48
CA TYR A 303 -3.70 -0.45 -69.40
C TYR A 303 -2.69 -1.54 -69.82
N GLY A 304 -2.59 -2.58 -68.97
CA GLY A 304 -2.24 -3.94 -69.41
C GLY A 304 -0.96 -4.53 -68.83
N SER A 305 -1.13 -5.36 -67.78
CA SER A 305 -0.22 -6.46 -67.44
C SER A 305 0.17 -7.27 -68.67
N HIS A 306 1.46 -7.57 -68.90
CA HIS A 306 1.92 -8.88 -69.39
C HIS A 306 3.44 -9.07 -69.20
N HIS A 307 3.80 -10.19 -68.57
CA HIS A 307 5.11 -10.81 -68.66
C HIS A 307 5.40 -11.19 -70.12
N THR A 308 6.57 -10.80 -70.65
CA THR A 308 7.15 -11.51 -71.80
C THR A 308 8.66 -11.67 -71.65
N SER A 309 9.09 -12.86 -72.03
CA SER A 309 10.44 -13.40 -72.02
C SER A 309 11.03 -13.34 -73.42
N TYR A 310 11.73 -12.25 -73.78
CA TYR A 310 12.59 -12.17 -74.96
C TYR A 310 13.78 -11.22 -74.70
N PRO A 311 14.96 -11.47 -75.30
CA PRO A 311 16.21 -10.80 -74.96
C PRO A 311 16.35 -9.41 -75.61
N ALA A 312 17.21 -8.57 -75.03
CA ALA A 312 17.50 -7.21 -75.50
C ALA A 312 18.11 -7.20 -76.93
N PRO A 313 17.78 -6.21 -77.79
CA PRO A 313 18.45 -6.06 -79.08
C PRO A 313 19.89 -5.57 -78.91
N ALA A 314 20.78 -6.09 -79.75
CA ALA A 314 22.19 -5.75 -79.82
C ALA A 314 22.43 -4.30 -80.27
N ALA A 315 23.28 -3.58 -79.54
CA ALA A 315 23.79 -2.28 -79.95
C ALA A 315 24.95 -2.47 -80.95
N HIS A 316 24.69 -2.16 -82.22
CA HIS A 316 25.73 -2.04 -83.25
C HIS A 316 26.30 -0.61 -83.28
N GLY A 317 27.61 -0.53 -83.05
CA GLY A 317 28.58 0.17 -83.90
C GLY A 317 28.40 1.66 -84.18
N GLY A 318 29.22 2.47 -83.52
CA GLY A 318 29.58 3.82 -83.95
C GLY A 318 30.71 4.40 -83.09
N GLU A 319 31.96 4.24 -83.53
CA GLU A 319 33.11 5.10 -83.18
C GLU A 319 32.72 6.57 -83.52
N TYR A 320 33.09 7.62 -82.78
CA TYR A 320 34.42 8.19 -82.48
C TYR A 320 34.35 9.12 -81.22
N PRO A 321 35.39 9.92 -80.85
CA PRO A 321 36.23 9.70 -79.68
C PRO A 321 36.00 10.70 -78.52
N MET A 322 36.57 10.36 -77.36
CA MET A 322 36.61 11.16 -76.13
C MET A 322 37.34 12.50 -76.30
N THR A 323 36.76 13.57 -75.74
CA THR A 323 37.51 14.73 -75.25
C THR A 323 37.03 15.14 -73.86
N ASN A 324 37.99 15.17 -72.96
CA ASN A 324 37.95 15.60 -71.58
C ASN A 324 38.33 17.09 -71.55
N THR A 325 37.56 17.98 -70.91
CA THR A 325 38.02 19.15 -70.12
C THR A 325 36.88 20.12 -69.77
N HIS A 326 36.79 20.45 -68.48
CA HIS A 326 36.36 21.71 -67.86
C HIS A 326 35.53 22.72 -68.66
N GLN A 327 34.33 23.04 -68.13
CA GLN A 327 33.86 24.43 -68.08
C GLN A 327 32.87 24.62 -66.93
N GLN A 328 33.30 25.43 -65.96
CA GLN A 328 32.44 26.11 -65.01
C GLN A 328 31.42 26.95 -65.77
N HIS A 329 30.13 26.85 -65.45
CA HIS A 329 29.23 28.00 -65.54
C HIS A 329 28.18 27.92 -64.43
N SER A 330 28.21 28.97 -63.62
CA SER A 330 27.24 29.42 -62.62
C SER A 330 25.79 29.32 -63.09
N ALA A 331 24.96 28.62 -62.34
CA ALA A 331 23.51 28.74 -62.41
C ALA A 331 22.98 29.31 -61.08
N TYR A 332 22.38 30.48 -61.24
CA TYR A 332 21.80 31.42 -60.29
C TYR A 332 20.63 30.82 -59.48
N GLU A 333 20.71 30.87 -58.14
CA GLU A 333 19.55 30.66 -57.24
C GLU A 333 19.04 32.03 -56.76
N PRO A 334 17.78 32.39 -57.06
CA PRO A 334 17.13 33.52 -56.40
C PRO A 334 16.05 33.05 -55.41
N PHE A 335 16.10 33.68 -54.22
CA PHE A 335 15.06 33.77 -53.18
C PHE A 335 14.88 32.60 -52.20
N ARG A 336 15.66 32.69 -51.10
CA ARG A 336 15.24 32.28 -49.75
C ARG A 336 14.62 33.51 -49.06
N HIS A 337 13.31 33.49 -48.84
CA HIS A 337 12.66 34.40 -47.89
C HIS A 337 12.41 33.65 -46.58
N VAL A 338 12.97 34.27 -45.53
CA VAL A 338 12.68 34.26 -44.08
C VAL A 338 11.77 33.17 -43.52
#